data_AF-A0A7S7W0F1-F1
#
_entry.id   AF-A0A7S7W0F1-F1
#
_cell.length_a   1.000
_cell.length_b   1.000
_cell.length_c   1.000
_cell.angle_alpha   90.00
_cell.angle_beta   90.00
_cell.angle_gamma   90.00
#
_symmetry.space_group_name_H-M   'P 1'
#
loop_
_entity.id
_entity.type
_entity.pdbx_description
1 polymer ?
#
loop_
_entity_poly.entity_id
_entity_poly.type
_entity_poly.pdbx_seq_one_letter_code
_entity_poly.pdbx_strand_id
1 'polypeptide(L)' 'MGAPEWHGDIVGAFLDSIFGRGMNALKAPYVIKIVNTGELAPEVIQMVHDFSSAIAETRARRLARIGEDVEVRLEIEA' A
#
# COMPACT_ATOMS: atom_id res chain seq x y z
N MET A 1 -0.75 -6.44 8.29
CA MET A 1 -2.14 -5.96 8.12
C MET A 1 -3.20 -7.06 8.33
N GLY A 2 -2.81 -8.28 8.72
CA GLY A 2 -3.75 -9.38 8.96
C GLY A 2 -4.16 -10.13 7.69
N ALA A 3 -3.36 -10.06 6.61
CA ALA A 3 -3.59 -10.85 5.41
C ALA A 3 -3.47 -12.36 5.71
N PRO A 4 -4.26 -13.23 5.07
CA PRO A 4 -4.18 -14.67 5.25
C PRO A 4 -2.83 -15.27 4.83
N GLU A 5 -2.45 -16.43 5.39
CA GLU A 5 -1.16 -17.08 5.08
C GLU A 5 -1.01 -17.51 3.61
N TRP A 6 -2.12 -17.75 2.90
CA TRP A 6 -2.11 -18.08 1.48
C TRP A 6 -1.88 -16.85 0.58
N HIS A 7 -1.88 -15.65 1.16
CA HIS A 7 -1.75 -14.42 0.42
C HIS A 7 -0.30 -14.21 0.01
N GLY A 8 -0.07 -14.00 -1.30
CA GLY A 8 1.27 -13.85 -1.87
C GLY A 8 2.04 -12.62 -1.36
N ASP A 9 3.34 -12.59 -1.68
CA ASP A 9 4.33 -11.60 -1.25
C ASP A 9 4.77 -10.64 -2.39
N ILE A 10 4.00 -10.57 -3.46
CA ILE A 10 4.24 -9.67 -4.61
C ILE A 10 3.47 -8.34 -4.47
N VAL A 11 3.89 -7.32 -5.22
CA VAL A 11 3.28 -5.97 -5.24
C VAL A 11 1.76 -6.04 -5.49
N GLY A 12 1.34 -6.86 -6.44
CA GLY A 12 -0.09 -7.03 -6.76
C GLY A 12 -0.89 -7.54 -5.57
N ALA A 13 -0.34 -8.52 -4.83
CA ALA A 13 -0.96 -9.03 -3.61
C ALA A 13 -1.03 -7.92 -2.55
N PHE A 14 0.03 -7.16 -2.34
CA PHE A 14 0.01 -6.04 -1.40
C PHE A 14 -1.10 -5.02 -1.70
N LEU A 15 -1.26 -4.63 -2.97
CA LEU A 15 -2.36 -3.75 -3.40
C LEU A 15 -3.74 -4.40 -3.20
N ASP A 16 -3.89 -5.68 -3.53
CA ASP A 16 -5.11 -6.44 -3.27
C ASP A 16 -5.46 -6.46 -1.79
N SER A 17 -4.48 -6.51 -0.89
CA SER A 17 -4.75 -6.44 0.55
C SER A 17 -5.35 -5.09 0.97
N ILE A 18 -4.95 -3.99 0.32
CA ILE A 18 -5.41 -2.62 0.61
C ILE A 18 -6.81 -2.38 0.01
N PHE A 19 -6.99 -2.75 -1.25
CA PHE A 19 -8.18 -2.41 -2.02
C PHE A 19 -9.22 -3.54 -2.06
N GLY A 20 -8.79 -4.78 -1.81
CA GLY A 20 -9.62 -5.96 -1.70
C GLY A 20 -10.39 -5.97 -0.39
N ARG A 21 -11.72 -5.90 -0.50
CA ARG A 21 -12.61 -5.89 0.66
C ARG A 21 -12.40 -7.18 1.48
N GLY A 22 -12.04 -7.02 2.75
CA GLY A 22 -12.00 -8.11 3.72
C GLY A 22 -10.72 -8.96 3.72
N MET A 23 -9.69 -8.58 2.97
CA MET A 23 -8.38 -9.28 3.03
C MET A 23 -7.55 -8.87 4.24
N ASN A 24 -7.67 -7.62 4.69
CA ASN A 24 -6.96 -7.11 5.86
C ASN A 24 -7.92 -6.91 7.05
N ALA A 25 -7.36 -7.04 8.26
CA ALA A 25 -8.08 -6.76 9.50
C ALA A 25 -8.37 -5.26 9.69
N LEU A 26 -7.54 -4.41 9.08
CA LEU A 26 -7.68 -2.95 9.07
C LEU A 26 -8.53 -2.50 7.89
N LYS A 27 -9.43 -1.55 8.13
CA LYS A 27 -10.22 -0.88 7.10
C LYS A 27 -9.73 0.56 6.94
N ALA A 28 -9.71 1.04 5.70
CA ALA A 28 -9.45 2.45 5.43
C ALA A 28 -10.47 3.35 6.17
N PRO A 29 -10.06 4.55 6.63
CA PRO A 29 -8.77 5.20 6.34
C PRO A 29 -7.63 4.77 7.28
N TYR A 30 -6.40 4.70 6.74
CA TYR A 30 -5.18 4.53 7.55
C TYR A 30 -3.92 4.99 6.80
N VAL A 31 -2.83 5.18 7.56
CA VAL A 31 -1.50 5.51 7.04
C VAL A 31 -0.55 4.35 7.31
N ILE A 32 0.20 3.94 6.29
CA ILE A 32 1.32 3.01 6.40
C ILE A 32 2.59 3.84 6.60
N LYS A 33 3.19 3.76 7.79
CA LYS A 33 4.45 4.44 8.09
C LYS A 33 5.62 3.48 7.91
N ILE A 34 6.60 3.89 7.13
CA ILE A 34 7.90 3.22 6.99
C ILE A 34 8.94 4.13 7.63
N VAL A 35 9.51 3.66 8.75
CA VAL A 35 10.41 4.43 9.61
C VAL A 35 11.82 3.85 9.57
N ASN A 36 12.82 4.61 10.04
CA ASN A 36 14.23 4.22 10.07
C ASN A 36 14.80 3.96 8.67
N THR A 37 14.41 4.76 7.67
CA THR A 37 14.88 4.56 6.30
C THR A 37 16.27 5.12 6.03
N GLY A 38 16.89 5.82 6.99
CA GLY A 38 18.19 6.49 6.81
C GLY A 38 19.36 5.59 6.40
N GLU A 39 19.34 4.30 6.76
CA GLU A 39 20.41 3.33 6.43
C GLU A 39 20.00 2.29 5.38
N LEU A 40 18.79 2.41 4.81
CA LEU A 40 18.34 1.47 3.80
C LEU A 40 19.13 1.65 2.50
N ALA A 41 19.39 0.53 1.82
CA ALA A 41 19.99 0.56 0.51
C ALA A 41 19.12 1.40 -0.46
N PRO A 42 19.72 2.17 -1.38
CA PRO A 42 18.97 3.03 -2.31
C PRO A 42 17.88 2.30 -3.08
N GLU A 43 18.10 1.03 -3.42
CA GLU A 43 17.15 0.18 -4.15
C GLU A 43 15.90 -0.11 -3.30
N VAL A 44 16.06 -0.24 -1.98
CA VAL A 44 14.95 -0.46 -1.05
C VAL A 44 14.13 0.82 -0.90
N ILE A 45 14.80 1.97 -0.78
CA ILE A 45 14.12 3.28 -0.74
C ILE A 45 13.34 3.50 -2.04
N GLN A 46 13.94 3.21 -3.19
CA GLN A 46 13.26 3.31 -4.48
C GLN A 46 12.04 2.40 -4.55
N MET A 47 12.18 1.14 -4.12
CA MET A 47 11.05 0.20 -4.06
C MET A 47 9.89 0.75 -3.21
N VAL A 48 10.19 1.34 -2.05
CA VAL A 48 9.17 1.98 -1.19
C VAL A 48 8.47 3.14 -1.91
N HIS A 49 9.19 3.97 -2.66
CA HIS A 49 8.59 5.03 -3.47
C HIS A 49 7.70 4.47 -4.60
N ASP A 50 8.12 3.37 -5.23
CA ASP A 50 7.33 2.70 -6.25
C ASP A 50 6.01 2.16 -5.66
N PHE A 51 6.05 1.59 -4.45
CA PHE A 51 4.85 1.19 -3.71
C PHE A 51 3.91 2.36 -3.41
N SER A 52 4.46 3.47 -2.92
CA SER A 52 3.68 4.70 -2.65
C SER A 52 2.96 5.19 -3.91
N SER A 53 3.68 5.21 -5.04
CA SER A 53 3.12 5.61 -6.33
C SER A 53 2.02 4.65 -6.79
N ALA A 54 2.24 3.34 -6.67
CA ALA A 54 1.26 2.32 -7.07
C ALA A 54 -0.04 2.39 -6.24
N ILE A 55 0.03 2.72 -4.94
CA ILE A 55 -1.15 2.97 -4.10
C ILE A 55 -1.92 4.18 -4.64
N ALA A 56 -1.23 5.30 -4.87
CA ALA A 56 -1.86 6.54 -5.34
C ALA A 56 -2.54 6.35 -6.71
N GLU A 57 -1.86 5.69 -7.66
CA GLU A 57 -2.41 5.37 -8.98
C GLU A 57 -3.62 4.43 -8.88
N THR A 58 -3.56 3.41 -8.04
CA THR A 58 -4.67 2.45 -7.89
C THR A 58 -5.90 3.12 -7.26
N ARG A 59 -5.69 3.99 -6.27
CA ARG A 59 -6.73 4.83 -5.68
C ARG A 59 -7.40 5.73 -6.72
N ALA A 60 -6.59 6.45 -7.52
CA ALA A 60 -7.08 7.31 -8.59
C ALA A 60 -7.88 6.53 -9.65
N ARG A 61 -7.36 5.37 -10.10
CA ARG A 61 -8.05 4.50 -11.07
C ARG A 61 -9.38 3.98 -10.52
N ARG A 62 -9.43 3.59 -9.24
CA ARG A 62 -10.66 3.08 -8.62
C ARG A 62 -11.72 4.16 -8.48
N LEU A 63 -11.32 5.36 -8.04
CA LEU A 63 -12.20 6.52 -7.96
C LEU A 63 -12.81 6.84 -9.33
N ALA A 64 -11.98 6.87 -10.38
CA ALA A 64 -12.45 7.11 -11.75
C ALA A 64 -13.38 6.01 -12.28
N ARG A 65 -13.15 4.74 -11.92
CA ARG A 65 -13.91 3.59 -12.46
C ARG A 65 -15.23 3.33 -11.75
N ILE A 66 -15.26 3.43 -10.42
CA ILE A 66 -16.43 3.01 -9.59
C ILE A 66 -16.81 4.03 -8.52
N GLY A 67 -16.20 5.21 -8.49
CA GLY A 67 -16.52 6.27 -7.51
C GLY A 67 -16.01 6.01 -6.09
N GLU A 68 -15.27 4.92 -5.86
CA GLU A 68 -14.75 4.59 -4.54
C GLU A 68 -13.34 5.14 -4.33
N ASP A 69 -13.22 5.97 -3.30
CA ASP A 69 -11.95 6.49 -2.83
C ASP A 69 -11.50 5.77 -1.55
N VAL A 70 -10.57 4.83 -1.68
CA VAL A 70 -9.99 4.13 -0.52
C VAL A 70 -8.82 4.96 -0.01
N GLU A 71 -9.06 5.73 1.05
CA GLU A 71 -8.08 6.65 1.63
C GLU A 71 -6.99 5.90 2.40
N VAL A 72 -5.94 5.51 1.69
CA VAL A 72 -4.71 4.93 2.24
C VAL A 72 -3.52 5.71 1.73
N ARG A 73 -2.56 6.01 2.62
CA ARG A 73 -1.34 6.75 2.31
C ARG A 73 -0.12 6.00 2.84
N LEU A 74 1.01 6.20 2.17
CA LEU A 74 2.31 5.72 2.62
C LEU A 74 3.17 6.93 3.01
N GLU A 75 3.72 6.89 4.21
CA GLU A 75 4.64 7.90 4.74
C GLU A 75 6.01 7.26 4.98
N ILE A 76 7.06 7.99 4.60
CA ILE A 76 8.46 7.54 4.71
C ILE A 76 9.18 8.51 5.64
N GLU A 77 9.75 7.98 6.72
CA GLU A 77 10.46 8.73 7.76
C GLU A 77 11.89 8.18 7.90
N ALA A 78 12.87 9.08 7.77
CA ALA A 78 14.30 8.74 7.82
C ALA A 78 14.76 8.34 9.22
#